data_AF-A0A165Y900-F1
#
_entry.id   AF-A0A165Y900-F1
#
_cell.length_a   1.000
_cell.length_b   1.000
_cell.length_c   1.000
_cell.angle_alpha   90.00
_cell.angle_beta   90.00
_cell.angle_gamma   90.00
#
_symmetry.space_group_name_H-M   'P 1'
#
loop_
_entity.id
_entity.type
_entity.pdbx_description
1 polymer ?
#
loop_
_entity_poly.entity_id
_entity_poly.type
_entity_poly.pdbx_seq_one_letter_code
_entity_poly.pdbx_strand_id
1 'polypeptide(L)'
;MACTSAAVSSTSSHAAATHAATKTASTTGTKESEGASTRATPSAPASTSKASGSKSASSTKTSSGAAASSTSTSSGGSDLTDGTSPDVVGTVYFITNDPTENNIVLANIGKDGNVTFAGLVSAGGKGVHGDDGGQFASDATYSNGIITVSESNNFLATTNTQSGTVALFKIDPNDPSKLEMAGQPVSSQGDFPTSVAFNHAGDRLCVMNSGTKATLLCYGVSASGLSTQQESLRDLTIFGYNQTNPPQGPINTFSQVVFTEDDKNVVVALKGYITPAPTRGALFTYPINGNGELAKEPILAGTPAPGGFTFSMTPIPGKNAFFSADFSSGLNVWDFNEGVEKVNSSESKTVAKFVDGEITTCWSTWAPTIDRYYLSDPSTCLVTEVVVDPNTLAPTVVANHTLVEGGENIDVAVGTVDGTDYLYANLATGVGIAVLRLDGPGQSTMVGVANMTEPVKQAGATITPNYIQGMAVYMKGRGNK
;
A
#
# COMPACT_ATOMS: atom_id res chain seq x y z
N MET A 1 -15.81 7.18 5.76
CA MET A 1 -16.71 7.24 6.93
C MET A 1 -16.02 8.17 7.91
N ALA A 2 -16.64 9.24 8.39
CA ALA A 2 -15.95 10.09 9.37
C ALA A 2 -15.64 9.26 10.62
N CYS A 3 -14.37 9.23 11.06
CA CYS A 3 -13.94 8.59 12.30
C CYS A 3 -14.85 9.09 13.43
N THR A 4 -15.79 8.26 13.86
CA THR A 4 -16.63 8.58 15.01
C THR A 4 -16.01 7.85 16.18
N SER A 5 -15.56 8.62 17.17
CA SER A 5 -15.19 8.13 18.49
C SER A 5 -16.44 7.55 19.17
N ALA A 6 -16.87 6.36 18.75
CA ALA A 6 -17.82 5.58 19.50
C ALA A 6 -17.12 5.09 20.76
N ALA A 7 -17.52 5.61 21.92
CA ALA A 7 -17.10 5.10 23.21
C ALA A 7 -17.27 3.58 23.23
N VAL A 8 -16.17 2.85 23.44
CA VAL A 8 -16.15 1.39 23.53
C VAL A 8 -16.96 0.98 24.76
N SER A 9 -18.26 0.75 24.59
CA SER A 9 -19.06 0.01 25.57
C SER A 9 -18.85 -1.47 25.30
N SER A 10 -18.22 -2.16 26.26
CA SER A 10 -17.93 -3.58 26.23
C SER A 10 -19.21 -4.43 26.22
N THR A 11 -19.77 -4.67 25.03
CA THR A 11 -20.66 -5.81 24.74
C THR A 11 -20.56 -6.15 23.25
N SER A 12 -19.51 -6.87 22.85
CA SER A 12 -19.51 -7.55 21.56
C SER A 12 -20.33 -8.83 21.68
N SER A 13 -21.51 -8.86 21.05
CA SER A 13 -22.19 -10.12 20.77
C SER A 13 -21.55 -10.74 19.53
N HIS A 14 -20.46 -11.48 19.73
CA HIS A 14 -19.92 -12.34 18.69
C HIS A 14 -20.90 -13.50 18.44
N ALA A 15 -21.45 -13.56 17.23
CA ALA A 15 -22.17 -14.73 16.75
C ALA A 15 -21.17 -15.87 16.55
N ALA A 16 -21.02 -16.71 17.58
CA ALA A 16 -20.32 -17.98 17.47
C ALA A 16 -21.09 -18.88 16.48
N ALA A 17 -20.47 -19.19 15.35
CA ALA A 17 -20.95 -20.25 14.47
C ALA A 17 -20.72 -21.61 15.17
N THR A 18 -21.75 -22.13 15.83
CA THR A 18 -21.76 -23.49 16.38
C THR A 18 -21.82 -24.52 15.25
N HIS A 19 -20.76 -25.32 15.11
CA HIS A 19 -20.74 -26.54 14.32
C HIS A 19 -21.66 -27.60 14.95
N ALA A 20 -22.72 -27.99 14.23
CA ALA A 20 -23.46 -29.22 14.50
C ALA A 20 -23.01 -30.30 13.50
N ALA A 21 -22.34 -31.33 14.01
CA ALA A 21 -22.03 -32.54 13.28
C ALA A 21 -23.26 -33.47 13.27
N THR A 22 -23.73 -33.85 12.09
CA THR A 22 -24.73 -34.93 11.94
C THR A 22 -24.20 -35.99 10.99
N LYS A 23 -23.85 -37.15 11.56
CA LYS A 23 -23.72 -38.42 10.84
C LYS A 23 -25.12 -38.90 10.45
N THR A 24 -25.37 -39.21 9.18
CA THR A 24 -26.22 -40.36 8.80
C THR A 24 -25.87 -40.84 7.39
N ALA A 25 -26.04 -42.14 7.19
CA ALA A 25 -25.51 -42.95 6.13
C ALA A 25 -26.39 -43.03 4.86
N SER A 26 -25.72 -43.34 3.74
CA SER A 26 -26.11 -44.30 2.68
C SER A 26 -27.60 -44.53 2.39
N THR A 27 -28.00 -44.26 1.14
CA THR A 27 -28.65 -45.28 0.27
C THR A 27 -28.51 -44.94 -1.22
N THR A 28 -28.27 -46.00 -1.98
CA THR A 28 -28.20 -46.17 -3.45
C THR A 28 -29.48 -45.80 -4.23
N GLY A 29 -29.32 -45.39 -5.48
CA GLY A 29 -30.42 -45.36 -6.47
C GLY A 29 -30.05 -44.74 -7.82
N THR A 30 -29.78 -45.58 -8.81
CA THR A 30 -29.57 -45.32 -10.25
C THR A 30 -30.80 -44.72 -10.97
N LYS A 31 -30.60 -43.84 -11.97
CA LYS A 31 -31.04 -44.02 -13.38
C LYS A 31 -30.74 -42.81 -14.28
N GLU A 32 -30.42 -43.13 -15.52
CA GLU A 32 -30.25 -42.29 -16.72
C GLU A 32 -31.53 -41.54 -17.12
N SER A 33 -31.38 -40.38 -17.78
CA SER A 33 -31.95 -40.17 -19.12
C SER A 33 -31.45 -38.86 -19.76
N GLU A 34 -31.22 -38.95 -21.06
CA GLU A 34 -30.82 -37.95 -22.04
C GLU A 34 -31.76 -36.74 -22.18
N GLY A 35 -31.24 -35.66 -22.79
CA GLY A 35 -31.96 -35.03 -23.90
C GLY A 35 -32.23 -33.52 -23.83
N ALA A 36 -31.90 -32.87 -24.95
CA ALA A 36 -32.49 -31.64 -25.50
C ALA A 36 -31.87 -30.27 -25.13
N SER A 37 -30.88 -29.93 -25.96
CA SER A 37 -30.67 -28.63 -26.60
C SER A 37 -31.96 -27.87 -26.95
N THR A 38 -32.06 -26.59 -26.60
CA THR A 38 -32.64 -25.56 -27.46
C THR A 38 -32.02 -24.17 -27.23
N ARG A 39 -31.71 -23.55 -28.36
CA ARG A 39 -31.20 -22.21 -28.63
C ARG A 39 -32.31 -21.15 -28.45
N ALA A 40 -32.00 -20.02 -27.81
CA ALA A 40 -32.76 -18.77 -28.00
C ALA A 40 -31.93 -17.52 -27.65
N THR A 41 -31.67 -16.70 -28.66
CA THR A 41 -31.45 -15.24 -28.63
C THR A 41 -32.38 -14.66 -29.71
N PRO A 42 -32.59 -13.34 -29.87
CA PRO A 42 -32.27 -12.19 -29.02
C PRO A 42 -33.49 -11.24 -28.82
N SER A 43 -33.39 -10.25 -27.93
CA SER A 43 -34.15 -8.98 -28.08
C SER A 43 -33.47 -7.82 -27.35
N ALA A 44 -33.05 -6.81 -28.12
CA ALA A 44 -32.80 -5.47 -27.62
C ALA A 44 -34.14 -4.77 -27.28
N PRO A 45 -34.09 -3.64 -26.55
CA PRO A 45 -34.55 -2.43 -27.23
C PRO A 45 -33.66 -1.22 -26.98
N ALA A 46 -33.53 -0.42 -28.03
CA ALA A 46 -33.12 0.98 -27.97
C ALA A 46 -34.31 1.84 -27.55
N SER A 47 -34.07 2.89 -26.76
CA SER A 47 -34.95 4.06 -26.73
C SER A 47 -34.16 5.34 -26.52
N THR A 48 -34.31 6.23 -27.47
CA THR A 48 -33.88 7.62 -27.53
C THR A 48 -34.82 8.53 -26.73
N SER A 49 -34.30 9.57 -26.07
CA SER A 49 -34.98 10.87 -25.89
C SER A 49 -33.95 11.90 -25.40
N LYS A 50 -33.58 12.87 -26.25
CA LYS A 50 -34.11 14.25 -26.36
C LYS A 50 -33.51 15.23 -25.35
N ALA A 51 -32.70 16.11 -25.91
CA ALA A 51 -32.29 17.39 -25.36
C ALA A 51 -33.48 18.36 -25.22
N SER A 52 -33.49 19.14 -24.15
CA SER A 52 -34.15 20.44 -24.09
C SER A 52 -33.28 21.41 -23.28
N GLY A 53 -32.86 22.50 -23.91
CA GLY A 53 -32.18 23.59 -23.22
C GLY A 53 -33.15 24.46 -22.43
N SER A 54 -32.61 25.19 -21.46
CA SER A 54 -33.17 26.48 -21.06
C SER A 54 -32.02 27.44 -20.75
N LYS A 55 -32.09 28.60 -21.40
CA LYS A 55 -31.32 29.81 -21.07
C LYS A 55 -32.03 30.51 -19.92
N SER A 56 -31.29 31.08 -18.98
CA SER A 56 -31.70 32.33 -18.36
C SER A 56 -30.47 33.13 -17.95
N ALA A 57 -30.51 34.43 -18.25
CA ALA A 57 -29.50 35.43 -17.97
C ALA A 57 -30.13 36.54 -17.12
N SER A 58 -29.35 37.09 -16.18
CA SER A 58 -29.44 38.47 -15.64
C SER A 58 -28.39 38.60 -14.52
N SER A 59 -27.27 39.31 -14.69
CA SER A 59 -27.04 40.76 -14.55
C SER A 59 -27.23 41.27 -13.09
N THR A 60 -26.17 41.50 -12.30
CA THR A 60 -25.23 42.65 -12.16
C THR A 60 -25.48 43.39 -10.83
N LYS A 61 -24.49 43.45 -9.93
CA LYS A 61 -24.08 44.73 -9.31
C LYS A 61 -22.78 44.60 -8.49
N THR A 62 -21.90 45.53 -8.82
CA THR A 62 -20.65 45.94 -8.20
C THR A 62 -20.85 46.64 -6.85
N SER A 63 -19.89 46.47 -5.94
CA SER A 63 -19.46 47.53 -5.02
C SER A 63 -17.98 47.38 -4.66
N SER A 64 -17.24 48.42 -5.00
CA SER A 64 -15.85 48.74 -4.68
C SER A 64 -15.62 49.06 -3.20
N GLY A 65 -14.44 48.72 -2.68
CA GLY A 65 -13.91 49.23 -1.41
C GLY A 65 -12.38 49.18 -1.39
N ALA A 66 -11.76 50.36 -1.33
CA ALA A 66 -10.34 50.66 -1.45
C ALA A 66 -9.53 50.17 -0.22
N ALA A 67 -8.34 49.58 -0.43
CA ALA A 67 -7.01 50.18 -0.30
C ALA A 67 -6.43 50.23 1.13
N ALA A 68 -5.30 49.54 1.32
CA ALA A 68 -4.22 49.96 2.21
C ALA A 68 -2.88 49.48 1.61
N SER A 69 -2.09 50.47 1.22
CA SER A 69 -0.70 50.38 0.78
C SER A 69 0.23 50.33 1.99
N SER A 70 1.27 49.50 1.94
CA SER A 70 2.48 49.70 2.72
C SER A 70 3.70 49.29 1.89
N THR A 71 4.53 50.28 1.60
CA THR A 71 5.74 50.22 0.76
C THR A 71 7.00 50.04 1.62
N SER A 72 8.02 49.42 1.00
CA SER A 72 9.48 49.49 1.28
C SER A 72 10.02 48.74 2.51
N THR A 73 11.17 48.03 2.48
CA THR A 73 12.40 48.28 1.71
C THR A 73 13.27 47.00 1.58
N SER A 74 14.05 46.97 0.50
CA SER A 74 15.24 46.15 0.14
C SER A 74 16.21 45.81 1.30
N SER A 75 17.18 44.92 1.26
CA SER A 75 17.94 44.16 0.24
C SER A 75 18.91 43.25 1.01
N GLY A 76 19.15 42.03 0.54
CA GLY A 76 20.26 41.19 0.98
C GLY A 76 20.51 40.13 -0.09
N GLY A 77 21.51 40.36 -0.92
CA GLY A 77 21.81 39.57 -2.11
C GLY A 77 22.60 38.30 -1.80
N SER A 78 22.25 37.27 -2.56
CA SER A 78 23.14 36.24 -3.12
C SER A 78 24.26 35.70 -2.23
N ASP A 79 24.02 34.51 -1.69
CA ASP A 79 25.05 33.48 -1.75
C ASP A 79 24.45 32.25 -2.46
N LEU A 80 24.84 32.09 -3.72
CA LEU A 80 24.55 30.90 -4.53
C LEU A 80 25.59 29.85 -4.12
N THR A 81 25.36 29.22 -2.97
CA THR A 81 26.03 27.99 -2.59
C THR A 81 25.01 26.85 -2.64
N ASP A 82 25.48 25.73 -3.18
CA ASP A 82 24.81 24.45 -3.45
C ASP A 82 23.45 24.25 -2.73
N GLY A 83 22.37 24.23 -3.53
CA GLY A 83 20.97 24.40 -3.12
C GLY A 83 20.33 23.24 -2.34
N THR A 84 21.03 22.71 -1.34
CA THR A 84 20.40 21.92 -0.28
C THR A 84 20.21 22.81 0.93
N SER A 85 18.96 22.99 1.38
CA SER A 85 18.72 23.61 2.69
C SER A 85 19.44 22.72 3.73
N PRO A 86 20.34 23.27 4.58
CA PRO A 86 21.17 22.49 5.52
C PRO A 86 20.38 21.75 6.60
N ASP A 87 19.05 21.83 6.57
CA ASP A 87 18.12 21.21 7.51
C ASP A 87 17.36 20.01 6.94
N VAL A 88 17.55 19.66 5.66
CA VAL A 88 16.94 18.47 5.05
C VAL A 88 17.77 17.22 5.35
N VAL A 89 17.14 16.23 5.98
CA VAL A 89 17.78 14.96 6.42
C VAL A 89 17.21 13.73 5.70
N GLY A 90 16.16 13.90 4.91
CA GLY A 90 15.55 12.84 4.11
C GLY A 90 14.39 13.35 3.28
N THR A 91 13.72 12.44 2.58
CA THR A 91 12.53 12.76 1.79
C THR A 91 11.50 11.64 1.94
N VAL A 92 10.24 12.04 2.06
CA VAL A 92 9.06 11.19 1.96
C VAL A 92 8.55 11.22 0.52
N TYR A 93 8.12 10.06 0.03
CA TYR A 93 7.53 9.89 -1.30
C TYR A 93 6.18 9.17 -1.21
N PHE A 94 5.23 9.67 -1.99
CA PHE A 94 3.96 9.00 -2.26
C PHE A 94 3.51 9.37 -3.67
N ILE A 95 2.47 8.72 -4.19
CA ILE A 95 1.98 9.02 -5.54
C ILE A 95 0.57 9.61 -5.54
N THR A 96 0.28 10.37 -6.58
CA THR A 96 -1.07 10.91 -6.81
C THR A 96 -2.05 9.87 -7.35
N ASN A 97 -1.55 8.78 -7.95
CA ASN A 97 -2.30 7.76 -8.71
C ASN A 97 -3.35 8.37 -9.66
N ASP A 98 -3.09 9.57 -10.16
CA ASP A 98 -4.10 10.36 -10.86
C ASP A 98 -4.34 9.82 -12.29
N PRO A 99 -5.60 9.80 -12.76
CA PRO A 99 -5.96 9.25 -14.07
C PRO A 99 -5.58 10.13 -15.27
N THR A 100 -5.15 11.36 -15.04
CA THR A 100 -4.61 12.24 -16.08
C THR A 100 -3.11 12.09 -16.18
N GLU A 101 -2.41 12.10 -15.05
CA GLU A 101 -0.98 11.87 -14.93
C GLU A 101 -0.60 11.47 -13.50
N ASN A 102 -0.02 10.28 -13.35
CA ASN A 102 0.49 9.84 -12.07
C ASN A 102 1.81 10.56 -11.77
N ASN A 103 1.89 11.19 -10.61
CA ASN A 103 3.05 11.94 -10.16
C ASN A 103 3.53 11.40 -8.80
N ILE A 104 4.84 11.33 -8.62
CA ILE A 104 5.47 11.18 -7.31
C ILE A 104 5.48 12.55 -6.65
N VAL A 105 4.89 12.64 -5.47
CA VAL A 105 4.98 13.81 -4.59
C VAL A 105 6.17 13.63 -3.67
N LEU A 106 7.01 14.66 -3.59
CA LEU A 106 8.20 14.68 -2.74
C LEU A 106 7.98 15.65 -1.58
N ALA A 107 8.29 15.20 -0.36
CA ALA A 107 8.28 16.07 0.81
C ALA A 107 9.57 15.91 1.61
N ASN A 108 10.32 16.98 1.78
CA ASN A 108 11.57 16.99 2.54
C ASN A 108 11.31 16.82 4.02
N ILE A 109 12.11 15.97 4.67
CA ILE A 109 12.12 15.75 6.12
C ILE A 109 13.15 16.70 6.73
N GLY A 110 12.70 17.53 7.68
CA GLY A 110 13.55 18.39 8.51
C GLY A 110 14.20 17.63 9.68
N LYS A 111 15.18 18.26 10.34
CA LYS A 111 15.81 17.73 11.57
C LYS A 111 14.83 17.53 12.74
N ASP A 112 13.70 18.22 12.72
CA ASP A 112 12.60 18.08 13.67
C ASP A 112 11.61 16.96 13.27
N GLY A 113 11.87 16.26 12.15
CA GLY A 113 10.99 15.25 11.58
C GLY A 113 9.78 15.81 10.83
N ASN A 114 9.53 17.12 10.82
CA ASN A 114 8.45 17.69 10.03
C ASN A 114 8.73 17.54 8.53
N VAL A 115 7.65 17.55 7.75
CA VAL A 115 7.75 17.46 6.29
C VAL A 115 7.26 18.72 5.59
N THR A 116 7.96 19.08 4.51
CA THR A 116 7.58 20.21 3.65
C THR A 116 7.60 19.78 2.20
N PHE A 117 6.57 20.15 1.43
CA PHE A 117 6.51 19.88 -0.01
C PHE A 117 7.80 20.34 -0.71
N ALA A 118 8.40 19.44 -1.49
CA ALA A 118 9.67 19.65 -2.18
C ALA A 118 9.52 19.64 -3.71
N GLY A 119 8.50 18.97 -4.24
CA GLY A 119 8.24 18.98 -5.67
C GLY A 119 7.36 17.82 -6.15
N LEU A 120 7.32 17.71 -7.48
CA LEU A 120 6.65 16.64 -8.21
C LEU A 120 7.59 16.06 -9.26
N VAL A 121 7.51 14.75 -9.46
CA VAL A 121 8.16 14.07 -10.58
C VAL A 121 7.15 13.16 -11.25
N SER A 122 6.98 13.30 -12.56
CA SER A 122 6.08 12.44 -13.34
C SER A 122 6.51 10.98 -13.24
N ALA A 123 5.56 10.07 -12.97
CA ALA A 123 5.78 8.63 -13.01
C ALA A 123 5.78 8.07 -14.46
N GLY A 124 5.60 8.94 -15.46
CA GLY A 124 5.59 8.58 -16.88
C GLY A 124 4.39 7.74 -17.31
N GLY A 125 3.30 7.76 -16.53
CA GLY A 125 2.09 7.01 -16.79
C GLY A 125 0.88 7.58 -16.05
N LYS A 126 -0.18 6.80 -15.99
CA LYS A 126 -1.47 7.17 -15.39
C LYS A 126 -1.88 6.17 -14.32
N GLY A 127 -2.52 6.67 -13.29
CA GLY A 127 -3.18 5.86 -12.28
C GLY A 127 -4.66 5.67 -12.58
N VAL A 128 -5.31 4.83 -11.80
CA VAL A 128 -6.77 4.65 -11.75
C VAL A 128 -7.12 4.02 -10.41
N HIS A 129 -8.37 4.25 -10.00
CA HIS A 129 -8.94 3.68 -8.79
C HIS A 129 -9.44 2.25 -9.09
N GLY A 130 -9.30 1.35 -8.12
CA GLY A 130 -9.98 0.06 -8.12
C GLY A 130 -11.50 0.23 -8.15
N ASP A 131 -12.24 -0.83 -8.43
CA ASP A 131 -13.69 -0.81 -8.30
C ASP A 131 -14.07 -1.10 -6.84
N ASP A 132 -14.73 -0.16 -6.16
CA ASP A 132 -15.25 -0.34 -4.79
C ASP A 132 -16.79 -0.42 -4.77
N GLY A 133 -17.40 -0.71 -5.92
CA GLY A 133 -18.86 -0.67 -6.07
C GLY A 133 -19.43 0.74 -6.16
N GLY A 134 -18.59 1.73 -6.52
CA GLY A 134 -18.99 3.13 -6.74
C GLY A 134 -18.97 4.00 -5.48
N GLN A 135 -18.31 3.55 -4.41
CA GLN A 135 -18.11 4.33 -3.20
C GLN A 135 -17.04 5.43 -3.38
N PHE A 136 -16.07 5.19 -4.28
CA PHE A 136 -14.86 6.00 -4.45
C PHE A 136 -14.22 6.39 -3.11
N ALA A 137 -13.93 5.39 -2.28
CA ALA A 137 -13.36 5.55 -0.94
C ALA A 137 -11.85 5.91 -0.97
N SER A 138 -11.28 6.17 0.20
CA SER A 138 -9.83 6.17 0.39
C SER A 138 -9.27 4.77 0.08
N ASP A 139 -8.04 4.70 -0.42
CA ASP A 139 -7.38 3.49 -0.92
C ASP A 139 -7.87 2.98 -2.30
N ALA A 140 -7.48 3.69 -3.35
CA ALA A 140 -7.57 3.26 -4.74
C ALA A 140 -6.98 1.88 -5.12
N THR A 141 -6.17 1.21 -4.30
CA THR A 141 -5.36 0.07 -4.78
C THR A 141 -5.57 -1.23 -4.01
N TYR A 142 -6.16 -1.16 -2.81
CA TYR A 142 -6.40 -2.30 -1.93
C TYR A 142 -5.10 -3.04 -1.56
N SER A 143 -3.98 -2.34 -1.59
CA SER A 143 -2.64 -2.92 -1.66
C SER A 143 -1.64 -2.02 -0.94
N ASN A 144 -0.47 -2.58 -0.63
CA ASN A 144 0.67 -1.88 -0.06
C ASN A 144 1.89 -2.00 -0.98
N GLY A 145 2.85 -1.09 -0.81
CA GLY A 145 4.12 -1.12 -1.55
C GLY A 145 3.99 -0.71 -3.01
N ILE A 146 3.02 0.14 -3.35
CA ILE A 146 2.88 0.69 -4.72
C ILE A 146 4.07 1.58 -5.12
N ILE A 147 4.73 2.16 -4.12
CA ILE A 147 5.99 2.89 -4.21
C ILE A 147 6.94 2.33 -3.15
N THR A 148 8.19 2.09 -3.53
CA THR A 148 9.21 1.52 -2.62
C THR A 148 10.59 2.06 -2.94
N VAL A 149 11.47 2.01 -1.95
CA VAL A 149 12.85 2.51 -2.01
C VAL A 149 13.82 1.36 -1.77
N SER A 150 14.87 1.29 -2.57
CA SER A 150 16.10 0.52 -2.28
C SER A 150 17.14 1.50 -1.74
N GLU A 151 17.38 1.46 -0.43
CA GLU A 151 18.46 2.25 0.19
C GLU A 151 19.84 1.75 -0.23
N SER A 152 20.00 0.46 -0.53
CA SER A 152 21.28 -0.16 -0.92
C SER A 152 21.82 0.36 -2.25
N ASN A 153 20.94 0.68 -3.22
CA ASN A 153 21.33 1.16 -4.54
C ASN A 153 20.77 2.55 -4.90
N ASN A 154 20.14 3.25 -3.94
CA ASN A 154 19.57 4.59 -4.12
C ASN A 154 18.55 4.65 -5.28
N PHE A 155 17.67 3.66 -5.34
CA PHE A 155 16.58 3.61 -6.31
C PHE A 155 15.22 3.75 -5.64
N LEU A 156 14.28 4.33 -6.36
CA LEU A 156 12.86 4.33 -6.06
C LEU A 156 12.11 3.69 -7.23
N ALA A 157 11.16 2.81 -6.95
CA ALA A 157 10.26 2.26 -7.94
C ALA A 157 8.82 2.59 -7.58
N THR A 158 8.00 2.86 -8.60
CA THR A 158 6.55 3.03 -8.45
C THR A 158 5.80 2.47 -9.65
N THR A 159 4.52 2.18 -9.50
CA THR A 159 3.67 1.69 -10.59
C THR A 159 2.73 2.77 -11.13
N ASN A 160 2.18 2.51 -12.31
CA ASN A 160 1.12 3.28 -12.95
C ASN A 160 -0.06 2.32 -13.21
N THR A 161 -1.05 2.30 -12.31
CA THR A 161 -2.11 1.28 -12.30
C THR A 161 -2.94 1.25 -13.59
N GLN A 162 -3.21 2.40 -14.22
CA GLN A 162 -3.94 2.45 -15.49
C GLN A 162 -3.07 2.13 -16.69
N SER A 163 -1.84 2.66 -16.71
CA SER A 163 -0.92 2.41 -17.83
C SER A 163 -0.38 0.99 -17.85
N GLY A 164 -0.48 0.24 -16.74
CA GLY A 164 0.08 -1.11 -16.64
C GLY A 164 1.60 -1.10 -16.70
N THR A 165 2.25 -0.03 -16.21
CA THR A 165 3.71 0.13 -16.24
C THR A 165 4.31 0.28 -14.85
N VAL A 166 5.62 0.03 -14.76
CA VAL A 166 6.47 0.32 -13.61
C VAL A 166 7.55 1.31 -14.04
N ALA A 167 7.84 2.28 -13.18
CA ALA A 167 8.86 3.30 -13.38
C ALA A 167 9.94 3.21 -12.30
N LEU A 168 11.19 3.47 -12.68
CA LEU A 168 12.35 3.45 -11.81
C LEU A 168 12.98 4.84 -11.78
N PHE A 169 13.46 5.26 -10.62
CA PHE A 169 14.09 6.56 -10.38
C PHE A 169 15.38 6.39 -9.60
N LYS A 170 16.42 7.11 -10.00
CA LYS A 170 17.61 7.33 -9.17
C LYS A 170 17.29 8.39 -8.13
N ILE A 171 17.72 8.13 -6.91
CA ILE A 171 17.71 9.07 -5.80
C ILE A 171 19.12 9.64 -5.67
N ASP A 172 19.27 10.96 -5.65
CA ASP A 172 20.53 11.57 -5.21
C ASP A 172 20.67 11.35 -3.69
N PRO A 173 21.65 10.56 -3.21
CA PRO A 173 21.77 10.25 -1.78
C PRO A 173 22.12 11.47 -0.91
N ASN A 174 22.60 12.57 -1.52
CA ASN A 174 22.91 13.82 -0.83
C ASN A 174 21.74 14.81 -0.83
N ASP A 175 20.80 14.64 -1.76
CA ASP A 175 19.59 15.41 -1.90
C ASP A 175 18.45 14.51 -2.38
N PRO A 176 17.80 13.76 -1.48
CA PRO A 176 16.82 12.75 -1.88
C PRO A 176 15.57 13.33 -2.58
N SER A 177 15.40 14.65 -2.59
CA SER A 177 14.37 15.34 -3.37
C SER A 177 14.70 15.44 -4.86
N LYS A 178 15.95 15.17 -5.27
CA LYS A 178 16.35 15.06 -6.66
C LYS A 178 16.15 13.63 -7.14
N LEU A 179 14.99 13.38 -7.73
CA LEU A 179 14.69 12.14 -8.45
C LEU A 179 14.92 12.30 -9.96
N GLU A 180 15.62 11.34 -10.54
CA GLU A 180 15.82 11.23 -12.00
C GLU A 180 15.25 9.90 -12.49
N MET A 181 14.32 9.93 -13.45
CA MET A 181 13.79 8.70 -14.04
C MET A 181 14.91 7.90 -14.74
N ALA A 182 15.08 6.65 -14.35
CA ALA A 182 16.05 5.72 -14.93
C ALA A 182 15.37 4.96 -16.08
N GLY A 183 15.66 5.38 -17.31
CA GLY A 183 15.04 4.81 -18.50
C GLY A 183 13.60 5.30 -18.70
N GLN A 184 12.82 4.52 -19.45
CA GLN A 184 11.38 4.77 -19.63
C GLN A 184 10.57 3.76 -18.79
N PRO A 185 9.33 4.10 -18.39
CA PRO A 185 8.45 3.13 -17.74
C PRO A 185 8.28 1.89 -18.61
N VAL A 186 8.38 0.70 -18.01
CA VAL A 186 8.29 -0.58 -18.71
C VAL A 186 6.97 -1.28 -18.39
N SER A 187 6.48 -2.11 -19.30
CA SER A 187 5.26 -2.89 -19.07
C SER A 187 5.42 -3.84 -17.88
N SER A 188 4.41 -3.85 -17.01
CA SER A 188 4.23 -4.81 -15.91
C SER A 188 3.81 -6.22 -16.39
N GLN A 189 3.47 -6.36 -17.68
CA GLN A 189 2.87 -7.55 -18.31
C GLN A 189 1.55 -8.03 -17.67
N GLY A 190 0.96 -7.29 -16.73
CA GLY A 190 -0.35 -7.56 -16.14
C GLY A 190 -1.29 -6.37 -16.25
N ASP A 191 -2.45 -6.52 -15.62
CA ASP A 191 -3.39 -5.42 -15.40
C ASP A 191 -3.11 -4.80 -14.02
N PHE A 192 -3.30 -3.49 -13.89
CA PHE A 192 -3.37 -2.84 -12.56
C PHE A 192 -2.22 -3.22 -11.59
N PRO A 193 -0.96 -2.82 -11.88
CA PRO A 193 0.18 -3.06 -11.00
C PRO A 193 0.04 -2.28 -9.69
N THR A 194 0.01 -2.96 -8.54
CA THR A 194 -0.31 -2.35 -7.24
C THR A 194 0.76 -2.54 -6.17
N SER A 195 1.80 -3.32 -6.44
CA SER A 195 2.87 -3.53 -5.48
C SER A 195 4.20 -3.83 -6.17
N VAL A 196 5.28 -3.31 -5.60
CA VAL A 196 6.66 -3.52 -6.03
C VAL A 196 7.56 -3.83 -4.84
N ALA A 197 8.56 -4.67 -5.06
CA ALA A 197 9.58 -4.97 -4.08
C ALA A 197 10.96 -5.10 -4.72
N PHE A 198 11.96 -4.50 -4.10
CA PHE A 198 13.36 -4.79 -4.39
C PHE A 198 13.82 -6.00 -3.58
N ASN A 199 14.76 -6.78 -4.13
CA ASN A 199 15.57 -7.68 -3.32
C ASN A 199 16.56 -6.87 -2.45
N HIS A 200 17.24 -7.54 -1.52
CA HIS A 200 18.17 -6.86 -0.60
C HIS A 200 19.28 -6.10 -1.34
N ALA A 201 19.85 -6.72 -2.37
CA ALA A 201 20.90 -6.13 -3.18
C ALA A 201 20.44 -4.93 -4.03
N GLY A 202 19.12 -4.72 -4.19
CA GLY A 202 18.55 -3.62 -4.98
C GLY A 202 18.81 -3.75 -6.49
N ASP A 203 19.26 -4.91 -6.96
CA ASP A 203 19.56 -5.19 -8.38
C ASP A 203 18.43 -5.96 -9.08
N ARG A 204 17.39 -6.34 -8.32
CA ARG A 204 16.18 -6.97 -8.81
C ARG A 204 14.94 -6.29 -8.23
N LEU A 205 13.94 -6.10 -9.09
CA LEU A 205 12.63 -5.57 -8.72
C LEU A 205 11.56 -6.55 -9.17
N CYS A 206 10.60 -6.92 -8.32
CA CYS A 206 9.42 -7.68 -8.72
C CYS A 206 8.16 -6.82 -8.58
N VAL A 207 7.24 -6.97 -9.54
CA VAL A 207 5.97 -6.24 -9.65
C VAL A 207 4.84 -7.25 -9.58
N MET A 208 3.84 -6.93 -8.78
CA MET A 208 2.60 -7.67 -8.67
C MET A 208 1.45 -6.88 -9.27
N ASN A 209 0.71 -7.57 -10.14
CA ASN A 209 -0.47 -7.07 -10.84
C ASN A 209 -1.73 -7.71 -10.28
N SER A 210 -2.80 -6.93 -10.21
CA SER A 210 -4.15 -7.37 -9.82
C SER A 210 -5.11 -7.35 -11.02
N GLY A 211 -6.39 -7.59 -10.79
CA GLY A 211 -7.41 -7.55 -11.83
C GLY A 211 -7.43 -8.75 -12.77
N THR A 212 -8.02 -8.63 -13.96
CA THR A 212 -8.26 -9.76 -14.88
C THR A 212 -6.99 -10.48 -15.32
N LYS A 213 -5.88 -9.75 -15.48
CA LYS A 213 -4.56 -10.28 -15.81
C LYS A 213 -3.59 -10.08 -14.64
N ALA A 214 -3.86 -10.76 -13.52
CA ALA A 214 -2.99 -10.75 -12.37
C ALA A 214 -1.71 -11.56 -12.64
N THR A 215 -0.56 -10.95 -12.41
CA THR A 215 0.75 -11.54 -12.70
C THR A 215 1.79 -11.13 -11.65
N LEU A 216 2.82 -11.96 -11.53
CA LEU A 216 4.08 -11.60 -10.87
C LEU A 216 5.17 -11.57 -11.94
N LEU A 217 5.95 -10.49 -12.00
CA LEU A 217 7.06 -10.36 -12.95
C LEU A 217 8.22 -9.61 -12.31
N CYS A 218 9.44 -10.10 -12.51
CA CYS A 218 10.65 -9.46 -12.05
C CYS A 218 11.46 -8.81 -13.18
N TYR A 219 12.36 -7.93 -12.78
CA TYR A 219 13.18 -7.09 -13.63
C TYR A 219 14.59 -7.03 -13.03
N GLY A 220 15.60 -7.00 -13.89
CA GLY A 220 16.92 -6.49 -13.51
C GLY A 220 16.87 -4.97 -13.37
N VAL A 221 17.56 -4.45 -12.36
CA VAL A 221 17.61 -3.03 -12.02
C VAL A 221 18.98 -2.48 -12.39
N SER A 222 19.01 -1.34 -13.08
CA SER A 222 20.24 -0.69 -13.48
C SER A 222 20.07 0.83 -13.56
N ALA A 223 21.18 1.56 -13.63
CA ALA A 223 21.17 3.00 -13.86
C ALA A 223 20.52 3.41 -15.20
N SER A 224 20.38 2.48 -16.15
CA SER A 224 19.68 2.69 -17.43
C SER A 224 18.19 2.37 -17.40
N GLY A 225 17.67 1.85 -16.28
CA GLY A 225 16.28 1.44 -16.12
C GLY A 225 16.11 -0.06 -15.85
N LEU A 226 14.87 -0.52 -16.07
CA LEU A 226 14.45 -1.88 -15.80
C LEU A 226 14.58 -2.77 -17.04
N SER A 227 15.13 -3.97 -16.86
CA SER A 227 15.20 -5.01 -17.91
C SER A 227 14.31 -6.20 -17.54
N THR A 228 13.29 -6.49 -18.34
CA THR A 228 12.33 -7.58 -18.08
C THR A 228 13.04 -8.94 -17.98
N GLN A 229 12.73 -9.70 -16.92
CA GLN A 229 13.12 -11.09 -16.74
C GLN A 229 11.94 -12.00 -17.11
N GLN A 230 11.76 -12.26 -18.40
CA GLN A 230 10.54 -12.93 -18.92
C GLN A 230 10.30 -14.31 -18.31
N GLU A 231 11.37 -15.03 -17.96
CA GLU A 231 11.36 -16.32 -17.27
C GLU A 231 10.76 -16.26 -15.86
N SER A 232 10.65 -15.07 -15.27
CA SER A 232 10.01 -14.83 -13.98
C SER A 232 8.50 -14.52 -14.07
N LEU A 233 7.92 -14.39 -15.27
CA LEU A 233 6.48 -14.12 -15.42
C LEU A 233 5.64 -15.29 -14.87
N ARG A 234 4.83 -15.03 -13.86
CA ARG A 234 3.87 -15.99 -13.30
C ARG A 234 2.46 -15.46 -13.46
N ASP A 235 1.57 -16.36 -13.86
CA ASP A 235 0.13 -16.12 -13.90
C ASP A 235 -0.43 -16.38 -12.50
N LEU A 236 -1.03 -15.35 -11.89
CA LEU A 236 -1.62 -15.44 -10.56
C LEU A 236 -3.10 -15.85 -10.61
N THR A 237 -3.68 -16.01 -11.81
CA THR A 237 -5.08 -16.42 -12.01
C THR A 237 -5.31 -17.92 -11.82
N ILE A 238 -4.23 -18.72 -11.76
CA ILE A 238 -4.24 -20.19 -11.85
C ILE A 238 -4.92 -20.93 -10.67
N PHE A 239 -5.40 -20.21 -9.64
CA PHE A 239 -6.09 -20.78 -8.47
C PHE A 239 -7.57 -20.36 -8.37
N GLY A 240 -8.22 -20.14 -9.51
CA GLY A 240 -9.63 -19.72 -9.53
C GLY A 240 -9.83 -18.27 -9.10
N TYR A 241 -8.75 -17.48 -9.13
CA TYR A 241 -8.81 -16.05 -8.93
C TYR A 241 -9.53 -15.41 -10.13
N ASN A 242 -10.69 -14.85 -9.85
CA ASN A 242 -11.57 -14.22 -10.82
C ASN A 242 -11.88 -12.81 -10.36
N GLN A 243 -11.43 -11.83 -11.12
CA GLN A 243 -11.48 -10.40 -10.78
C GLN A 243 -11.82 -9.55 -12.00
N THR A 244 -12.19 -8.30 -11.77
CA THR A 244 -12.47 -7.30 -12.81
C THR A 244 -11.21 -6.49 -13.14
N ASN A 245 -11.29 -5.58 -14.12
CA ASN A 245 -10.25 -4.58 -14.36
C ASN A 245 -10.89 -3.19 -14.55
N PRO A 246 -10.69 -2.23 -13.63
CA PRO A 246 -9.93 -2.33 -12.38
C PRO A 246 -10.45 -3.43 -11.43
N PRO A 247 -9.61 -4.00 -10.54
CA PRO A 247 -10.02 -5.04 -9.59
C PRO A 247 -11.11 -4.54 -8.64
N GLN A 248 -12.04 -5.41 -8.28
CA GLN A 248 -13.05 -5.14 -7.26
C GLN A 248 -12.54 -5.56 -5.88
N GLY A 249 -12.48 -4.63 -4.94
CA GLY A 249 -11.85 -4.85 -3.64
C GLY A 249 -12.57 -4.23 -2.44
N PRO A 250 -11.95 -4.29 -1.24
CA PRO A 250 -10.59 -4.78 -1.00
C PRO A 250 -10.47 -6.31 -0.99
N ILE A 251 -11.57 -7.02 -0.78
CA ILE A 251 -11.62 -8.49 -0.66
C ILE A 251 -11.26 -9.18 -1.99
N ASN A 252 -10.65 -10.38 -1.95
CA ASN A 252 -10.23 -11.15 -3.14
C ASN A 252 -9.34 -10.34 -4.11
N THR A 253 -8.41 -9.55 -3.55
CA THR A 253 -7.37 -8.86 -4.31
C THR A 253 -6.01 -9.21 -3.76
N PHE A 254 -4.98 -9.18 -4.62
CA PHE A 254 -3.60 -9.28 -4.17
C PHE A 254 -3.20 -7.99 -3.45
N SER A 255 -2.38 -8.09 -2.41
CA SER A 255 -2.16 -6.96 -1.49
C SER A 255 -0.71 -6.47 -1.41
N GLN A 256 0.28 -7.35 -1.54
CA GLN A 256 1.68 -6.95 -1.51
C GLN A 256 2.57 -8.05 -2.09
N VAL A 257 3.66 -7.64 -2.75
CA VAL A 257 4.81 -8.50 -3.06
C VAL A 257 5.99 -8.12 -2.18
N VAL A 258 6.74 -9.10 -1.68
CA VAL A 258 7.98 -8.92 -0.90
C VAL A 258 8.99 -10.02 -1.23
N PHE A 259 10.26 -9.76 -0.94
CA PHE A 259 11.28 -10.81 -0.87
C PHE A 259 11.39 -11.31 0.58
N THR A 260 11.66 -12.61 0.76
CA THR A 260 12.12 -13.11 2.06
C THR A 260 13.49 -12.51 2.40
N GLU A 261 13.79 -12.39 3.70
CA GLU A 261 15.03 -11.72 4.16
C GLU A 261 16.29 -12.40 3.61
N ASP A 262 16.23 -13.71 3.36
CA ASP A 262 17.31 -14.48 2.78
C ASP A 262 17.40 -14.40 1.24
N ASP A 263 16.57 -13.56 0.59
CA ASP A 263 16.43 -13.39 -0.86
C ASP A 263 16.17 -14.71 -1.61
N LYS A 264 15.69 -15.77 -0.94
CA LYS A 264 15.43 -17.07 -1.59
C LYS A 264 14.02 -17.21 -2.13
N ASN A 265 13.10 -16.32 -1.77
CA ASN A 265 11.72 -16.42 -2.21
C ASN A 265 11.12 -15.05 -2.50
N VAL A 266 10.20 -15.01 -3.46
CA VAL A 266 9.26 -13.90 -3.66
C VAL A 266 7.90 -14.32 -3.12
N VAL A 267 7.33 -13.52 -2.22
CA VAL A 267 6.06 -13.80 -1.54
C VAL A 267 5.02 -12.80 -2.00
N VAL A 268 3.84 -13.30 -2.35
CA VAL A 268 2.69 -12.48 -2.75
C VAL A 268 1.50 -12.83 -1.86
N ALA A 269 0.85 -11.83 -1.28
CA ALA A 269 -0.33 -12.03 -0.43
C ALA A 269 -1.64 -11.89 -1.22
N LEU A 270 -2.52 -12.89 -1.12
CA LEU A 270 -3.89 -12.84 -1.62
C LEU A 270 -4.87 -12.76 -0.45
N LYS A 271 -5.76 -11.78 -0.46
CA LYS A 271 -6.84 -11.66 0.52
C LYS A 271 -7.98 -12.64 0.22
N GLY A 272 -8.61 -13.15 1.26
CA GLY A 272 -9.72 -14.11 1.18
C GLY A 272 -11.01 -13.54 0.58
N TYR A 273 -12.10 -14.29 0.68
CA TYR A 273 -13.44 -13.91 0.23
C TYR A 273 -14.47 -14.03 1.36
N ILE A 274 -15.54 -13.22 1.34
CA ILE A 274 -16.61 -13.30 2.36
C ILE A 274 -17.88 -13.98 1.81
N THR A 275 -18.29 -13.68 0.58
CA THR A 275 -19.60 -14.11 0.02
C THR A 275 -19.44 -14.68 -1.38
N PRO A 276 -19.86 -15.93 -1.70
CA PRO A 276 -20.96 -16.63 -1.05
C PRO A 276 -20.54 -17.55 0.10
N ALA A 277 -19.26 -17.88 0.23
CA ALA A 277 -18.72 -18.66 1.32
C ALA A 277 -17.38 -18.06 1.79
N PRO A 278 -17.20 -17.80 3.10
CA PRO A 278 -15.95 -17.25 3.60
C PRO A 278 -14.77 -18.18 3.30
N THR A 279 -13.75 -17.65 2.65
CA THR A 279 -12.47 -18.32 2.42
C THR A 279 -11.36 -17.43 2.96
N ARG A 280 -10.37 -18.03 3.62
CA ARG A 280 -9.15 -17.32 4.00
C ARG A 280 -8.26 -17.15 2.78
N GLY A 281 -7.56 -16.03 2.75
CA GLY A 281 -6.45 -15.78 1.85
C GLY A 281 -5.26 -16.69 2.10
N ALA A 282 -4.24 -16.54 1.26
CA ALA A 282 -3.00 -17.29 1.34
C ALA A 282 -1.81 -16.44 0.88
N LEU A 283 -0.62 -16.83 1.33
CA LEU A 283 0.63 -16.39 0.73
C LEU A 283 1.03 -17.35 -0.39
N PHE A 284 1.39 -16.76 -1.52
CA PHE A 284 1.91 -17.42 -2.71
C PHE A 284 3.41 -17.19 -2.70
N THR A 285 4.17 -18.22 -2.39
CA THR A 285 5.62 -18.11 -2.28
C THR A 285 6.27 -18.79 -3.47
N TYR A 286 7.06 -18.03 -4.22
CA TYR A 286 7.82 -18.49 -5.38
C TYR A 286 9.31 -18.59 -5.00
N PRO A 287 9.82 -19.80 -4.72
CA PRO A 287 11.25 -20.00 -4.52
C PRO A 287 12.07 -19.52 -5.71
N ILE A 288 13.25 -18.98 -5.44
CA ILE A 288 14.24 -18.56 -6.41
C ILE A 288 15.28 -19.67 -6.54
N ASN A 289 15.47 -20.20 -7.75
CA ASN A 289 16.45 -21.25 -7.99
C ASN A 289 17.89 -20.70 -8.07
N GLY A 290 18.90 -21.57 -8.15
CA GLY A 290 20.30 -21.16 -8.19
C GLY A 290 20.71 -20.32 -9.41
N ASN A 291 19.85 -20.22 -10.43
CA ASN A 291 20.04 -19.35 -11.59
C ASN A 291 19.28 -18.02 -11.48
N GLY A 292 18.61 -17.78 -10.34
CA GLY A 292 17.81 -16.57 -10.12
C GLY A 292 16.37 -16.66 -10.66
N GLU A 293 15.93 -17.79 -11.20
CA GLU A 293 14.57 -17.91 -11.77
C GLU A 293 13.54 -18.25 -10.68
N LEU A 294 12.32 -17.73 -10.81
CA LEU A 294 11.22 -18.11 -9.93
C LEU A 294 10.77 -19.55 -10.20
N ALA A 295 10.29 -20.26 -9.18
CA ALA A 295 9.58 -21.52 -9.36
C ALA A 295 8.34 -21.32 -10.24
N LYS A 296 7.96 -22.31 -11.07
CA LYS A 296 6.78 -22.20 -11.94
C LYS A 296 5.47 -22.16 -11.15
N GLU A 297 5.38 -22.99 -10.13
CA GLU A 297 4.24 -23.06 -9.21
C GLU A 297 4.64 -22.48 -7.85
N PRO A 298 3.74 -21.75 -7.17
CA PRO A 298 4.00 -21.30 -5.81
C PRO A 298 3.81 -22.42 -4.79
N ILE A 299 4.48 -22.28 -3.66
CA ILE A 299 4.12 -22.95 -2.41
C ILE A 299 3.10 -22.07 -1.70
N LEU A 300 1.96 -22.65 -1.35
CA LEU A 300 0.86 -21.93 -0.72
C LEU A 300 0.90 -22.08 0.80
N ALA A 301 0.95 -20.95 1.50
CA ALA A 301 0.73 -20.88 2.93
C ALA A 301 -0.64 -20.23 3.19
N GLY A 302 -1.66 -21.05 3.46
CA GLY A 302 -2.97 -20.57 3.92
C GLY A 302 -2.88 -19.81 5.25
N THR A 303 -3.67 -18.75 5.38
CA THR A 303 -3.61 -17.87 6.56
C THR A 303 -4.14 -18.56 7.82
N PRO A 304 -3.42 -18.49 8.96
CA PRO A 304 -3.92 -19.03 10.23
C PRO A 304 -5.19 -18.29 10.68
N ALA A 305 -6.06 -19.00 11.40
CA ALA A 305 -7.18 -18.36 12.09
C ALA A 305 -6.67 -17.51 13.26
N PRO A 306 -7.31 -16.36 13.58
CA PRO A 306 -8.54 -15.83 12.99
C PRO A 306 -8.39 -15.08 11.65
N GLY A 307 -7.17 -14.82 11.17
CA GLY A 307 -6.92 -14.00 9.99
C GLY A 307 -7.42 -14.58 8.67
N GLY A 308 -7.07 -13.91 7.57
CA GLY A 308 -7.45 -14.32 6.22
C GLY A 308 -7.40 -13.23 5.16
N PHE A 309 -7.01 -12.01 5.53
CA PHE A 309 -7.02 -10.84 4.65
C PHE A 309 -5.74 -10.04 4.87
N THR A 310 -4.60 -10.73 4.77
CA THR A 310 -3.27 -10.10 4.85
C THR A 310 -3.20 -8.98 3.84
N PHE A 311 -2.93 -7.77 4.32
CA PHE A 311 -2.92 -6.56 3.51
C PHE A 311 -1.47 -6.10 3.29
N SER A 312 -0.68 -6.01 4.35
CA SER A 312 0.74 -5.67 4.27
C SER A 312 1.65 -6.74 4.90
N MET A 313 2.94 -6.68 4.56
CA MET A 313 4.02 -7.50 5.08
C MET A 313 5.23 -6.60 5.34
N THR A 314 5.58 -6.42 6.61
CA THR A 314 6.76 -5.73 7.09
C THR A 314 7.78 -6.76 7.57
N PRO A 315 9.02 -6.79 7.04
CA PRO A 315 10.04 -7.73 7.50
C PRO A 315 10.32 -7.62 8.99
N ILE A 316 10.60 -8.76 9.62
CA ILE A 316 11.12 -8.85 10.99
C ILE A 316 12.63 -9.09 10.92
N PRO A 317 13.46 -8.07 11.22
CA PRO A 317 14.91 -8.17 11.01
C PRO A 317 15.56 -9.33 11.75
N GLY A 318 16.38 -10.09 11.02
CA GLY A 318 17.14 -11.24 11.51
C GLY A 318 16.29 -12.47 11.84
N LYS A 319 15.05 -12.54 11.35
CA LYS A 319 14.11 -13.63 11.68
C LYS A 319 13.60 -14.39 10.45
N ASN A 320 13.86 -13.90 9.25
CA ASN A 320 13.23 -14.40 8.03
C ASN A 320 11.71 -14.57 8.22
N ALA A 321 11.07 -13.51 8.68
CA ALA A 321 9.66 -13.50 9.06
C ALA A 321 9.02 -12.16 8.69
N PHE A 322 7.70 -12.10 8.64
CA PHE A 322 6.95 -10.87 8.38
C PHE A 322 5.94 -10.59 9.47
N PHE A 323 5.90 -9.35 9.94
CA PHE A 323 4.78 -8.77 10.67
C PHE A 323 3.79 -8.18 9.66
N SER A 324 2.52 -8.54 9.75
CA SER A 324 1.53 -8.23 8.73
C SER A 324 0.30 -7.58 9.33
N ALA A 325 -0.19 -6.52 8.70
CA ALA A 325 -1.57 -6.10 8.88
C ALA A 325 -2.51 -7.11 8.22
N ASP A 326 -3.61 -7.42 8.90
CA ASP A 326 -4.69 -8.25 8.38
C ASP A 326 -6.02 -7.52 8.56
N PHE A 327 -6.71 -7.27 7.44
CA PHE A 327 -7.93 -6.49 7.42
C PHE A 327 -9.08 -7.09 8.27
N SER A 328 -9.03 -8.37 8.62
CA SER A 328 -10.11 -9.05 9.36
C SER A 328 -9.84 -9.33 10.83
N SER A 329 -8.56 -9.31 11.22
CA SER A 329 -8.14 -9.67 12.56
C SER A 329 -7.18 -8.66 13.16
N GLY A 330 -6.67 -7.71 12.40
CA GLY A 330 -5.67 -6.76 12.87
C GLY A 330 -4.28 -7.18 12.43
N LEU A 331 -3.82 -8.37 12.82
CA LEU A 331 -2.46 -8.80 12.49
C LEU A 331 -2.23 -10.30 12.30
N ASN A 332 -1.21 -10.58 11.50
CA ASN A 332 -0.54 -11.88 11.38
C ASN A 332 0.97 -11.71 11.60
N VAL A 333 1.63 -12.77 12.06
CA VAL A 333 3.09 -12.93 11.96
C VAL A 333 3.35 -14.21 11.17
N TRP A 334 4.22 -14.13 10.16
CA TRP A 334 4.55 -15.23 9.27
C TRP A 334 6.00 -15.65 9.46
N ASP A 335 6.24 -16.92 9.78
CA ASP A 335 7.57 -17.47 10.07
C ASP A 335 8.08 -18.32 8.90
N PHE A 336 9.15 -17.86 8.24
CA PHE A 336 9.85 -18.58 7.18
C PHE A 336 11.22 -19.11 7.63
N ASN A 337 11.56 -19.05 8.92
CA ASN A 337 12.88 -19.42 9.43
C ASN A 337 13.22 -20.90 9.16
N GLU A 338 12.23 -21.79 9.27
CA GLU A 338 12.38 -23.23 8.98
C GLU A 338 12.14 -23.58 7.50
N GLY A 339 12.04 -22.56 6.64
CA GLY A 339 11.77 -22.68 5.21
C GLY A 339 10.29 -22.57 4.85
N VAL A 340 10.04 -22.21 3.59
CA VAL A 340 8.69 -21.94 3.05
C VAL A 340 7.70 -23.11 3.22
N GLU A 341 8.16 -24.36 3.11
CA GLU A 341 7.31 -25.55 3.28
C GLU A 341 6.80 -25.73 4.72
N LYS A 342 7.43 -25.06 5.69
CA LYS A 342 7.13 -25.18 7.12
C LYS A 342 6.23 -24.07 7.64
N VAL A 343 5.96 -23.02 6.87
CA VAL A 343 5.19 -21.82 7.30
C VAL A 343 3.85 -22.20 7.95
N ASN A 344 3.17 -23.24 7.45
CA ASN A 344 1.88 -23.73 7.94
C ASN A 344 1.96 -24.97 8.85
N SER A 345 3.15 -25.41 9.19
CA SER A 345 3.34 -26.58 10.05
C SER A 345 3.20 -26.21 11.53
N SER A 346 3.01 -27.22 12.39
CA SER A 346 3.00 -27.02 13.85
C SER A 346 4.37 -26.62 14.42
N GLU A 347 5.43 -26.68 13.62
CA GLU A 347 6.78 -26.27 14.01
C GLU A 347 7.02 -24.77 13.77
N SER A 348 6.20 -24.14 12.93
CA SER A 348 6.27 -22.72 12.61
C SER A 348 5.65 -21.86 13.71
N LYS A 349 6.21 -20.66 13.91
CA LYS A 349 5.67 -19.65 14.82
C LYS A 349 4.66 -18.72 14.15
N THR A 350 4.23 -19.04 12.93
CA THR A 350 3.17 -18.31 12.22
C THR A 350 1.91 -18.25 13.09
N VAL A 351 1.37 -17.05 13.29
CA VAL A 351 0.24 -16.80 14.17
C VAL A 351 -0.61 -15.63 13.67
N ALA A 352 -1.92 -15.70 13.89
CA ALA A 352 -2.84 -14.57 13.74
C ALA A 352 -3.39 -14.18 15.11
N LYS A 353 -3.64 -12.89 15.34
CA LYS A 353 -4.29 -12.41 16.57
C LYS A 353 -5.26 -11.28 16.27
N PHE A 354 -6.37 -11.26 17.01
CA PHE A 354 -7.24 -10.11 17.08
C PHE A 354 -6.52 -8.91 17.71
N VAL A 355 -6.70 -7.73 17.13
CA VAL A 355 -6.37 -6.45 17.75
C VAL A 355 -7.67 -5.82 18.25
N ASP A 356 -7.78 -5.59 19.55
CA ASP A 356 -9.01 -5.06 20.13
C ASP A 356 -9.29 -3.63 19.63
N GLY A 357 -10.52 -3.41 19.18
CA GLY A 357 -11.01 -2.10 18.73
C GLY A 357 -10.61 -1.73 17.30
N GLU A 358 -9.93 -2.60 16.56
CA GLU A 358 -9.68 -2.40 15.13
C GLU A 358 -10.95 -2.62 14.28
N ILE A 359 -10.99 -1.99 13.12
CA ILE A 359 -12.07 -2.15 12.13
C ILE A 359 -11.50 -2.54 10.77
N THR A 360 -10.42 -1.89 10.32
CA THR A 360 -9.83 -2.10 8.99
C THR A 360 -8.30 -2.00 9.01
N THR A 361 -7.60 -2.87 9.74
CA THR A 361 -6.14 -2.77 9.77
C THR A 361 -5.51 -3.15 8.42
N CYS A 362 -4.87 -2.18 7.75
CA CYS A 362 -4.41 -2.35 6.37
C CYS A 362 -2.89 -2.21 6.21
N TRP A 363 -2.26 -1.18 6.78
CA TRP A 363 -0.82 -0.95 6.57
C TRP A 363 -0.01 -1.27 7.80
N SER A 364 1.24 -1.68 7.58
CA SER A 364 2.19 -1.96 8.66
C SER A 364 3.56 -1.37 8.37
N THR A 365 4.27 -0.98 9.42
CA THR A 365 5.66 -0.50 9.35
C THR A 365 6.43 -0.84 10.62
N TRP A 366 7.75 -0.61 10.62
CA TRP A 366 8.65 -0.91 11.73
C TRP A 366 9.49 0.31 12.09
N ALA A 367 9.57 0.62 13.38
CA ALA A 367 10.39 1.67 13.95
C ALA A 367 11.68 1.06 14.55
N PRO A 368 12.84 1.25 13.88
CA PRO A 368 14.06 0.52 14.20
C PRO A 368 14.72 0.91 15.52
N THR A 369 14.58 2.15 15.96
CA THR A 369 15.25 2.67 17.16
C THR A 369 14.61 2.11 18.43
N ILE A 370 13.28 2.01 18.44
CA ILE A 370 12.50 1.52 19.59
C ILE A 370 12.06 0.06 19.45
N ASP A 371 12.37 -0.55 18.30
CA ASP A 371 12.01 -1.93 17.93
C ASP A 371 10.52 -2.22 18.12
N ARG A 372 9.69 -1.44 17.41
CA ARG A 372 8.22 -1.55 17.46
C ARG A 372 7.63 -1.61 16.07
N TYR A 373 6.57 -2.37 15.95
CA TYR A 373 5.75 -2.43 14.75
C TYR A 373 4.53 -1.56 14.93
N TYR A 374 4.05 -1.01 13.82
CA TYR A 374 2.90 -0.14 13.80
C TYR A 374 1.92 -0.61 12.74
N LEU A 375 0.64 -0.58 13.09
CA LEU A 375 -0.48 -0.94 12.24
C LEU A 375 -1.35 0.29 12.03
N SER A 376 -1.74 0.58 10.80
CA SER A 376 -2.62 1.69 10.45
C SER A 376 -4.04 1.18 10.21
N ASP A 377 -4.99 1.73 10.96
CA ASP A 377 -6.42 1.49 10.76
C ASP A 377 -7.13 2.81 10.39
N PRO A 378 -7.41 3.04 9.09
CA PRO A 378 -8.00 4.28 8.62
C PRO A 378 -9.42 4.50 9.14
N SER A 379 -10.17 3.43 9.48
CA SER A 379 -11.56 3.54 9.95
C SER A 379 -11.66 4.04 11.39
N THR A 380 -10.66 3.75 12.21
CA THR A 380 -10.59 4.20 13.61
C THR A 380 -9.71 5.42 13.80
N CYS A 381 -8.97 5.84 12.76
CA CYS A 381 -7.95 6.88 12.83
C CYS A 381 -6.79 6.54 13.80
N LEU A 382 -6.60 5.24 14.10
CA LEU A 382 -5.60 4.77 15.04
C LEU A 382 -4.38 4.22 14.31
N VAL A 383 -3.24 4.39 14.97
CA VAL A 383 -2.04 3.61 14.73
C VAL A 383 -1.76 2.76 15.97
N THR A 384 -1.81 1.45 15.81
CA THR A 384 -1.60 0.48 16.89
C THR A 384 -0.13 0.08 16.94
N GLU A 385 0.50 0.28 18.09
CA GLU A 385 1.86 -0.16 18.38
C GLU A 385 1.85 -1.61 18.87
N VAL A 386 2.76 -2.42 18.30
CA VAL A 386 2.93 -3.83 18.63
C VAL A 386 4.40 -4.12 18.87
N VAL A 387 4.69 -4.89 19.92
CA VAL A 387 6.00 -5.53 20.10
C VAL A 387 5.90 -6.99 19.65
N VAL A 388 6.94 -7.48 18.97
CA VAL A 388 7.06 -8.89 18.59
C VAL A 388 8.19 -9.51 19.40
N ASP A 389 7.90 -10.57 20.15
CA ASP A 389 8.95 -11.28 20.88
C ASP A 389 9.93 -11.95 19.90
N PRO A 390 11.23 -11.65 19.96
CA PRO A 390 12.19 -12.08 18.94
C PRO A 390 12.49 -13.59 18.96
N ASN A 391 12.08 -14.32 20.00
CA ASN A 391 12.34 -15.75 20.12
C ASN A 391 11.12 -16.58 19.72
N THR A 392 9.94 -16.12 20.12
CA THR A 392 8.66 -16.81 19.91
C THR A 392 7.85 -16.25 18.76
N LEU A 393 8.25 -15.08 18.22
CA LEU A 393 7.50 -14.30 17.24
C LEU A 393 6.08 -13.91 17.69
N ALA A 394 5.80 -14.01 18.99
CA ALA A 394 4.49 -13.69 19.53
C ALA A 394 4.27 -12.16 19.55
N PRO A 395 3.24 -11.63 18.87
CA PRO A 395 2.91 -10.21 18.88
C PRO A 395 2.11 -9.84 20.14
N THR A 396 2.37 -8.65 20.70
CA THR A 396 1.65 -8.06 21.84
C THR A 396 1.39 -6.58 21.58
N VAL A 397 0.12 -6.16 21.62
CA VAL A 397 -0.27 -4.76 21.52
C VAL A 397 0.28 -3.98 22.72
N VAL A 398 0.91 -2.83 22.46
CA VAL A 398 1.51 -1.96 23.47
C VAL A 398 0.62 -0.76 23.73
N ALA A 399 0.22 -0.05 22.67
CA ALA A 399 -0.55 1.18 22.77
C ALA A 399 -1.28 1.48 21.46
N ASN A 400 -2.31 2.32 21.54
CA ASN A 400 -2.96 2.92 20.38
C ASN A 400 -2.64 4.42 20.36
N HIS A 401 -2.26 4.93 19.19
CA HIS A 401 -1.91 6.31 18.96
C HIS A 401 -2.92 6.92 18.01
N THR A 402 -3.67 7.94 18.44
CA THR A 402 -4.55 8.68 17.54
C THR A 402 -3.74 9.67 16.73
N LEU A 403 -3.80 9.61 15.40
CA LEU A 403 -3.14 10.62 14.56
C LEU A 403 -4.04 11.85 14.41
N VAL A 404 -4.95 11.83 13.44
CA VAL A 404 -5.82 12.96 13.11
C VAL A 404 -7.23 12.41 12.97
N GLU A 405 -8.13 12.86 13.84
CA GLU A 405 -9.53 12.46 13.79
C GLU A 405 -10.16 12.85 12.44
N GLY A 406 -10.78 11.88 11.78
CA GLY A 406 -11.36 12.04 10.45
C GLY A 406 -10.35 12.11 9.31
N GLY A 407 -9.06 11.90 9.56
CA GLY A 407 -8.01 11.99 8.53
C GLY A 407 -7.91 10.78 7.59
N GLU A 408 -8.45 9.62 7.98
CA GLU A 408 -8.29 8.34 7.27
C GLU A 408 -6.81 8.06 6.95
N ASN A 409 -6.04 7.66 7.98
CA ASN A 409 -4.61 7.37 7.85
C ASN A 409 -4.37 6.09 7.04
N ILE A 410 -4.02 6.29 5.78
CA ILE A 410 -3.57 5.25 4.86
C ILE A 410 -2.05 5.32 4.72
N ASP A 411 -1.42 4.26 4.25
CA ASP A 411 0.00 4.17 3.92
C ASP A 411 0.97 4.77 4.96
N VAL A 412 1.66 3.91 5.72
CA VAL A 412 2.60 4.35 6.76
C VAL A 412 4.03 3.93 6.46
N ALA A 413 4.98 4.81 6.79
CA ALA A 413 6.40 4.51 6.78
C ALA A 413 7.10 5.20 7.95
N VAL A 414 8.28 4.71 8.31
CA VAL A 414 9.11 5.29 9.37
C VAL A 414 10.42 5.81 8.81
N GLY A 415 10.82 7.00 9.25
CA GLY A 415 12.16 7.55 9.07
C GLY A 415 12.82 7.85 10.42
N THR A 416 14.14 7.64 10.51
CA THR A 416 14.90 7.91 11.74
C THR A 416 15.71 9.19 11.58
N VAL A 417 15.43 10.21 12.38
CA VAL A 417 16.17 11.48 12.42
C VAL A 417 16.90 11.59 13.76
N ASP A 418 18.23 11.70 13.71
CA ASP A 418 19.09 11.84 14.89
C ASP A 418 18.80 10.81 16.00
N GLY A 419 18.56 9.56 15.61
CA GLY A 419 18.26 8.47 16.54
C GLY A 419 16.86 8.53 17.16
N THR A 420 15.94 9.31 16.60
CA THR A 420 14.52 9.28 16.93
C THR A 420 13.72 8.82 15.71
N ASP A 421 12.79 7.89 15.92
CA ASP A 421 11.90 7.44 14.84
C ASP A 421 10.69 8.37 14.70
N TYR A 422 10.29 8.61 13.47
CA TYR A 422 9.09 9.36 13.09
C TYR A 422 8.27 8.51 12.13
N LEU A 423 6.99 8.33 12.46
CA LEU A 423 6.02 7.69 11.59
C LEU A 423 5.33 8.76 10.74
N TYR A 424 5.36 8.55 9.43
CA TYR A 424 4.69 9.35 8.42
C TYR A 424 3.49 8.58 7.92
N ALA A 425 2.31 9.21 7.90
CA ALA A 425 1.07 8.62 7.40
C ALA A 425 0.41 9.54 6.38
N ASN A 426 -0.05 8.98 5.26
CA ASN A 426 -0.91 9.72 4.34
C ASN A 426 -2.29 9.87 4.99
N LEU A 427 -2.77 11.10 5.05
CA LEU A 427 -4.16 11.39 5.39
C LEU A 427 -4.93 11.51 4.08
N ALA A 428 -5.70 10.47 3.75
CA ALA A 428 -6.53 10.48 2.55
C ALA A 428 -7.53 11.65 2.63
N THR A 429 -8.26 11.72 3.75
CA THR A 429 -9.13 12.85 4.03
C THR A 429 -8.30 14.05 4.47
N GLY A 430 -8.37 15.13 3.68
CA GLY A 430 -7.58 16.35 3.89
C GLY A 430 -6.30 16.43 3.05
N VAL A 431 -5.88 15.31 2.45
CA VAL A 431 -4.73 15.21 1.52
C VAL A 431 -3.48 15.86 2.12
N GLY A 432 -2.85 15.13 3.03
CA GLY A 432 -1.67 15.59 3.75
C GLY A 432 -0.85 14.45 4.33
N ILE A 433 0.22 14.82 5.02
CA ILE A 433 1.07 13.87 5.76
C ILE A 433 0.98 14.22 7.23
N ALA A 434 0.51 13.28 8.05
CA ALA A 434 0.65 13.37 9.50
C ALA A 434 2.03 12.84 9.92
N VAL A 435 2.64 13.53 10.89
CA VAL A 435 3.96 13.20 11.42
C VAL A 435 3.85 12.92 12.91
N LEU A 436 4.14 11.67 13.30
CA LEU A 436 4.13 11.21 14.67
C LEU A 436 5.55 10.90 15.12
N ARG A 437 6.07 11.63 16.10
CA ARG A 437 7.36 11.33 16.75
C ARG A 437 7.16 10.18 17.72
N LEU A 438 8.02 9.17 17.66
CA LEU A 438 7.96 7.98 18.51
C LEU A 438 8.98 8.13 19.64
N ASP A 439 8.49 8.53 20.82
CA ASP A 439 9.30 8.94 21.98
C ASP A 439 9.82 7.76 22.82
N GLY A 440 9.26 6.57 22.59
CA GLY A 440 9.56 5.35 23.31
C GLY A 440 8.37 4.39 23.27
N PRO A 441 8.47 3.21 23.89
CA PRO A 441 7.37 2.27 23.96
C PRO A 441 6.11 2.89 24.54
N GLY A 442 5.01 2.85 23.79
CA GLY A 442 3.71 3.43 24.15
C GLY A 442 3.68 4.95 24.24
N GLN A 443 4.73 5.65 23.79
CA GLN A 443 4.85 7.11 23.89
C GLN A 443 5.06 7.72 22.51
N SER A 444 4.17 8.63 22.14
CA SER A 444 4.28 9.37 20.88
C SER A 444 3.80 10.80 21.04
N THR A 445 4.30 11.66 20.17
CA THR A 445 3.93 13.07 20.09
C THR A 445 3.59 13.42 18.65
N MET A 446 2.39 13.96 18.42
CA MET A 446 2.04 14.53 17.11
C MET A 446 2.91 15.76 16.86
N VAL A 447 3.74 15.70 15.83
CA VAL A 447 4.62 16.81 15.44
C VAL A 447 3.82 17.82 14.61
N GLY A 448 3.02 17.33 13.67
CA GLY A 448 2.23 18.18 12.79
C GLY A 448 1.56 17.44 11.65
N VAL A 449 0.83 18.21 10.85
CA VAL A 449 0.20 17.76 9.61
C VAL A 449 0.59 18.70 8.51
N ALA A 450 1.25 18.19 7.48
CA ALA A 450 1.61 18.96 6.30
C ALA A 450 0.51 18.83 5.24
N ASN A 451 -0.08 19.96 4.84
CA ASN A 451 -1.06 19.98 3.76
C ASN A 451 -0.36 19.81 2.40
N MET A 452 -0.83 18.86 1.59
CA MET A 452 -0.29 18.60 0.25
C MET A 452 -1.21 19.09 -0.87
N THR A 453 -2.46 19.44 -0.57
CA THR A 453 -3.43 19.86 -1.59
C THR A 453 -2.95 21.07 -2.38
N GLU A 454 -2.66 22.17 -1.69
CA GLU A 454 -2.38 23.45 -2.35
C GLU A 454 -0.99 23.46 -3.02
N PRO A 455 0.09 23.00 -2.36
CA PRO A 455 1.41 22.95 -3.01
C PRO A 455 1.44 22.07 -4.27
N VAL A 456 0.78 20.90 -4.24
CA VAL A 456 0.71 20.00 -5.41
C VAL A 456 -0.06 20.64 -6.57
N LYS A 457 -1.19 21.31 -6.28
CA LYS A 457 -1.96 22.06 -7.29
C LYS A 457 -1.17 23.20 -7.90
N GLN A 458 -0.44 23.96 -7.08
CA GLN A 458 0.41 25.05 -7.55
C GLN A 458 1.57 24.53 -8.43
N ALA A 459 2.06 23.32 -8.15
CA ALA A 459 3.06 22.64 -8.97
C ALA A 459 2.46 21.99 -10.24
N GLY A 460 1.16 22.10 -10.49
CA GLY A 460 0.52 21.73 -11.74
C GLY A 460 -0.05 20.31 -11.81
N ALA A 461 -0.14 19.58 -10.69
CA ALA A 461 -0.78 18.27 -10.64
C ALA A 461 -2.10 18.26 -9.86
N THR A 462 -2.90 17.23 -10.12
CA THR A 462 -4.11 16.95 -9.35
C THR A 462 -3.80 15.93 -8.26
N ILE A 463 -4.36 16.17 -7.09
CA ILE A 463 -4.33 15.23 -5.97
C ILE A 463 -5.68 15.29 -5.25
N THR A 464 -6.22 14.13 -4.92
CA THR A 464 -7.52 14.01 -4.26
C THR A 464 -7.51 12.85 -3.26
N PRO A 465 -8.43 12.85 -2.27
CA PRO A 465 -8.49 11.81 -1.23
C PRO A 465 -8.55 10.37 -1.76
N ASN A 466 -9.17 10.18 -2.91
CA ASN A 466 -9.47 8.84 -3.42
C ASN A 466 -8.28 8.24 -4.16
N TYR A 467 -7.31 9.04 -4.60
CA TYR A 467 -6.19 8.56 -5.42
C TYR A 467 -4.82 8.67 -4.74
N ILE A 468 -4.66 9.49 -3.70
CA ILE A 468 -3.38 9.52 -2.95
C ILE A 468 -3.02 8.11 -2.44
N GLN A 469 -1.79 7.68 -2.72
CA GLN A 469 -1.38 6.29 -2.51
C GLN A 469 0.10 6.12 -2.19
N GLY A 470 0.40 5.11 -1.36
CA GLY A 470 1.75 4.65 -1.04
C GLY A 470 2.51 5.58 -0.10
N MET A 471 3.48 5.04 0.63
CA MET A 471 4.36 5.84 1.49
C MET A 471 5.74 5.19 1.51
N ALA A 472 6.77 5.93 1.11
CA ALA A 472 8.16 5.51 1.17
C ALA A 472 9.02 6.63 1.75
N VAL A 473 10.13 6.26 2.38
CA VAL A 473 11.07 7.20 3.00
C VAL A 473 12.47 6.86 2.54
N TYR A 474 13.28 7.87 2.24
CA TYR A 474 14.72 7.75 2.06
C TYR A 474 15.43 8.74 2.99
N MET A 475 16.35 8.24 3.82
CA MET A 475 17.16 9.07 4.71
C MET A 475 18.53 9.37 4.12
N LYS A 476 18.96 10.64 4.19
CA LYS A 476 20.28 11.08 3.70
C LYS A 476 21.41 10.32 4.40
N GLY A 477 22.39 9.85 3.63
CA GLY A 477 23.61 9.23 4.15
C GLY A 477 23.47 7.79 4.68
N ARG A 478 22.32 7.13 4.53
CA ARG A 478 22.20 5.67 4.81
C ARG A 478 22.77 4.78 3.70
N GLY A 479 22.76 5.23 2.44
CA GLY A 479 23.18 4.44 1.26
C GLY A 479 24.68 4.11 1.12
N ASN A 480 25.47 4.18 2.20
CA ASN A 480 26.92 3.94 2.19
C ASN A 480 27.40 3.00 3.32
N LYS A 481 26.53 2.17 3.90
CA LYS A 481 26.93 1.19 4.92
C LYS A 481 26.86 -0.24 4.44
#